data_AF-A0A4U9WHT6-F1
#
_entry.id   AF-A0A4U9WHT6-F1
#
_cell.length_a   1.000
_cell.length_b   1.000
_cell.length_c   1.000
_cell.angle_alpha   90.00
_cell.angle_beta   90.00
_cell.angle_gamma   90.00
#
_symmetry.space_group_name_H-M   'P 1'
#
loop_
_entity.id
_entity.type
_entity.pdbx_description
1 polymer ?
#
loop_
_entity_poly.entity_id
_entity_poly.type
_entity_poly.pdbx_seq_one_letter_code
_entity_poly.pdbx_strand_id
1 'polypeptide(L)' 'MAINYADSAKEIVRLIGGDNNVINVTHCATRFAIYFKRY' A
#
# COMPACT_ATOMS: atom_id res chain seq x y z
N MET A 1 -4.76 15.22 16.61
CA MET A 1 -4.50 15.32 15.16
C MET A 1 -4.97 14.00 14.55
N ALA A 2 -6.10 13.98 13.86
CA ALA A 2 -6.59 12.76 13.23
C ALA A 2 -5.66 12.45 12.05
N ILE A 3 -4.98 11.31 12.11
CA ILE A 3 -4.11 10.87 11.02
C ILE A 3 -5.03 10.49 9.86
N ASN A 4 -4.87 11.14 8.70
CA ASN A 4 -5.66 10.76 7.54
C ASN A 4 -5.06 9.50 6.90
N TYR A 5 -5.64 8.35 7.24
CA TYR A 5 -5.20 7.05 6.70
C TYR A 5 -5.22 6.99 5.17
N ALA A 6 -6.09 7.75 4.51
CA ALA A 6 -6.15 7.78 3.05
C ALA A 6 -4.92 8.45 2.45
N ASP A 7 -4.41 9.51 3.07
CA ASP A 7 -3.20 10.20 2.61
C ASP A 7 -1.95 9.35 2.89
N SER A 8 -1.87 8.73 4.07
CA SER A 8 -0.79 7.79 4.39
C SER A 8 -0.77 6.58 3.45
N ALA A 9 -1.94 6.04 3.10
CA ALA A 9 -2.02 4.92 2.15
C ALA A 9 -1.52 5.30 0.75
N LYS A 10 -1.87 6.49 0.26
CA LYS A 10 -1.35 7.01 -1.03
C LYS A 10 0.16 7.19 -1.00
N GLU A 11 0.70 7.69 0.10
CA GLU A 11 2.14 7.87 0.24
C GLU A 11 2.90 6.53 0.26
N ILE A 12 2.37 5.53 0.97
CA ILE A 12 2.91 4.16 0.96
C ILE A 12 2.92 3.61 -0.46
N VAL A 13 1.81 3.71 -1.20
CA VAL A 13 1.70 3.23 -2.60
C VAL A 13 2.68 3.96 -3.52
N ARG A 14 2.88 5.26 -3.31
CA ARG A 14 3.87 6.03 -4.08
C ARG A 14 5.31 5.58 -3.79
N LEU A 15 5.65 5.33 -2.53
CA LEU A 15 7.01 4.92 -2.13
C LEU A 15 7.40 3.53 -2.64
N ILE A 16 6.43 2.63 -2.78
CA ILE A 16 6.66 1.24 -3.22
C ILE A 16 6.66 1.05 -4.75
N GLY A 17 6.65 2.13 -5.54
CA GLY A 17 6.74 2.07 -7.00
C GLY A 17 5.44 2.38 -7.74
N GLY A 18 4.43 2.93 -7.05
CA GLY A 18 3.16 3.34 -7.64
C GLY A 18 2.20 2.19 -7.88
N ASP A 19 1.03 2.53 -8.43
CA ASP A 19 -0.06 1.59 -8.75
C ASP A 19 0.39 0.51 -9.75
N ASN A 20 1.30 0.85 -10.65
CA ASN A 20 1.81 -0.04 -11.68
C ASN A 20 2.64 -1.21 -11.12
N ASN A 21 3.18 -1.07 -9.90
CA ASN A 21 3.98 -2.11 -9.26
C ASN A 21 3.16 -3.01 -8.33
N VAL A 22 1.93 -2.61 -7.96
CA VAL A 22 1.09 -3.35 -7.01
C VAL A 22 0.16 -4.30 -7.76
N ILE A 23 0.35 -5.61 -7.61
CA ILE A 23 -0.53 -6.62 -8.20
C ILE A 23 -1.77 -6.79 -7.34
N ASN A 24 -1.58 -6.89 -6.03
CA ASN A 24 -2.65 -7.21 -5.10
C ASN A 24 -2.36 -6.66 -3.71
N VAL A 25 -3.43 -6.40 -2.95
CA VAL A 25 -3.39 -5.89 -1.60
C VAL A 25 -4.32 -6.73 -0.73
N THR A 26 -3.78 -7.35 0.30
CA THR A 26 -4.54 -8.15 1.28
C THR A 26 -4.34 -7.58 2.67
N HIS A 27 -5.42 -7.49 3.46
CA HIS A 27 -5.36 -7.07 4.85
C HIS A 27 -5.84 -8.19 5.77
N CYS A 28 -5.22 -8.30 6.95
CA CYS A 28 -5.75 -9.07 8.08
C CYS A 28 -5.85 -8.16 9.31
N ALA A 29 -6.27 -8.70 10.45
CA ALA A 29 -6.52 -7.93 11.68
C ALA A 29 -5.33 -7.06 12.13
N THR A 30 -4.08 -7.47 11.83
CA THR A 30 -2.87 -6.76 12.27
C THR A 30 -1.82 -6.55 11.18
N ARG A 31 -2.01 -7.08 9.97
CA ARG A 31 -1.02 -6.99 8.89
C ARG A 31 -1.65 -6.54 7.59
N PHE A 32 -0.88 -5.72 6.88
CA PHE A 32 -1.19 -5.28 5.53
C PHE A 32 -0.12 -5.86 4.60
N ALA A 33 -0.52 -6.77 3.72
CA ALA A 33 0.36 -7.44 2.79
C ALA A 33 0.15 -6.87 1.38
N ILE A 34 1.24 -6.43 0.76
CA ILE A 34 1.25 -5.88 -0.60
C ILE A 34 2.08 -6.81 -1.48
N TYR A 35 1.51 -7.21 -2.60
CA TYR A 35 2.17 -8.07 -3.59
C TYR A 35 2.63 -7.24 -4.76
N PHE A 36 3.93 -7.32 -5.07
CA PHE A 36 4.56 -6.54 -6.12
C PHE A 36 4.78 -7.35 -7.40
N LYS A 37 4.76 -6.66 -8.53
CA LYS A 37 5.12 -7.23 -9.82
C LYS A 37 6.64 -7.32 -9.92
N ARG A 38 7.15 -8.50 -9.63
CA ARG A 38 8.57 -8.82 -9.81
C ARG A 38 8.81 -9.01 -11.31
N TYR A 39 9.71 -8.21 -11.88
CA TYR A 39 10.32 -8.49 -13.20
C TYR A 39 11.24 -9.70 -13.10
#